data_AF-A0AAW5QC56-F1
#
_entry.id   AF-A0AAW5QC56-F1
#
_cell.length_a   1.000
_cell.length_b   1.000
_cell.length_c   1.000
_cell.angle_alpha   90.00
_cell.angle_beta   90.00
_cell.angle_gamma   90.00
#
_symmetry.space_group_name_H-M   'P 1'
#
loop_
_entity.id
_entity.type
_entity.pdbx_description
1 polymer ?
#
loop_
_entity_poly.entity_id
_entity_poly.type
_entity_poly.pdbx_seq_one_letter_code
_entity_poly.pdbx_strand_id
1 'polypeptide(L)'
;MRVGTVSELWRYPVKSMRGDRVTETAVTERWGLPGDRGWVIRDEDAGELRSAKKWVELLQFHARYVDDRVHELLSAALGRRVSLHPRRPADDHEHYRRLAVDEADLPRDRGILRSLARENGSKFGAYLRSLTPGTIRERDDIRLV
;
A
#
# COMPACT_ATOMS: atom_id res chain seq x y z
N MET A 1 30.03 -0.54 6.61
CA MET A 1 30.31 -1.32 5.38
C MET A 1 29.29 -0.97 4.29
N ARG A 2 29.70 -0.65 3.05
CA ARG A 2 28.73 -0.43 1.94
C ARG A 2 28.13 -1.77 1.50
N VAL A 3 26.81 -1.83 1.39
CA VAL A 3 26.06 -3.06 1.04
C VAL A 3 25.21 -2.92 -0.22
N GLY A 4 25.13 -1.72 -0.79
CA GLY A 4 24.44 -1.51 -2.05
C GLY A 4 24.11 -0.05 -2.28
N THR A 5 23.12 0.17 -3.13
CA THR A 5 22.63 1.48 -3.53
C THR A 5 21.12 1.39 -3.68
N VAL A 6 20.39 2.46 -3.31
CA VAL A 6 18.94 2.54 -3.51
C VAL A 6 18.65 2.54 -5.02
N SER A 7 18.03 1.48 -5.54
CA SER A 7 17.67 1.41 -6.97
C SER A 7 16.41 2.20 -7.29
N GLU A 8 15.37 2.03 -6.47
CA GLU A 8 14.05 2.63 -6.67
C GLU A 8 13.40 2.90 -5.32
N LEU A 9 12.58 3.95 -5.26
CA LEU A 9 11.70 4.22 -4.13
C LEU A 9 10.26 4.17 -4.61
N TRP A 10 9.41 3.48 -3.86
CA TRP A 10 8.00 3.29 -4.19
C TRP A 10 7.11 3.75 -3.04
N ARG A 11 6.07 4.52 -3.36
CA ARG A 11 5.01 4.96 -2.43
C ARG A 11 3.70 4.30 -2.84
N TYR A 12 3.00 3.68 -1.89
CA TYR A 12 1.72 2.98 -2.09
C TYR A 12 0.59 3.69 -1.32
N PRO A 13 -0.05 4.73 -1.88
CA PRO A 13 -0.97 5.59 -1.13
C PRO A 13 -2.20 4.86 -0.60
N VAL A 14 -2.81 4.00 -1.42
CA VAL A 14 -4.08 3.33 -1.13
C VAL A 14 -3.81 1.83 -0.88
N LYS A 15 -4.41 1.29 0.19
CA LYS A 15 -4.36 -0.14 0.48
C LYS A 15 -4.85 -0.94 -0.73
N SER A 16 -4.12 -2.01 -1.06
CA SER A 16 -4.44 -2.94 -2.15
C SER A 16 -4.33 -2.39 -3.59
N MET A 17 -3.92 -1.14 -3.79
CA MET A 17 -3.61 -0.59 -5.11
C MET A 17 -2.09 -0.58 -5.37
N ARG A 18 -1.72 -0.47 -6.65
CA ARG A 18 -0.34 -0.21 -7.06
C ARG A 18 0.05 1.22 -6.66
N GLY A 19 1.32 1.38 -6.29
CA GLY A 19 1.92 2.65 -5.92
C GLY A 19 2.68 3.29 -7.07
N ASP A 20 3.19 4.48 -6.82
CA ASP A 20 4.01 5.28 -7.74
C ASP A 20 5.49 5.26 -7.31
N ARG A 21 6.39 5.38 -8.28
CA ARG A 21 7.81 5.56 -8.07
C ARG A 21 8.11 7.03 -7.74
N VAL A 22 8.91 7.25 -6.72
CA VAL A 22 9.42 8.58 -6.37
C VAL A 22 10.93 8.57 -6.47
N THR A 23 11.55 9.66 -6.90
CA THR A 23 13.02 9.74 -6.99
C THR A 23 13.67 10.19 -5.68
N GLU A 24 12.89 10.85 -4.82
CA GLU A 24 13.30 11.41 -3.54
C GLU A 24 12.10 11.47 -2.60
N THR A 25 12.34 11.30 -1.30
CA THR A 25 11.29 11.41 -0.27
C THR A 25 11.89 11.61 1.11
N ALA A 26 11.17 12.35 1.96
CA ALA A 26 11.42 12.33 3.39
C ALA A 26 11.06 10.96 3.98
N VAL A 27 11.76 10.57 5.03
CA VAL A 27 11.44 9.45 5.93
C VAL A 27 11.36 10.03 7.32
N THR A 28 10.24 9.79 7.99
CA THR A 28 9.95 10.23 9.34
C THR A 28 10.07 9.05 10.30
N GLU A 29 10.39 9.34 11.56
CA GLU A 29 10.47 8.30 12.59
C GLU A 29 9.13 7.59 12.80
N ARG A 30 8.04 8.36 12.95
CA ARG A 30 6.71 7.80 13.29
C ARG A 30 6.02 7.10 12.12
N TRP A 31 6.11 7.67 10.93
CA TRP A 31 5.29 7.23 9.79
C TRP A 31 6.09 6.57 8.68
N GLY A 32 7.42 6.53 8.80
CA GLY A 32 8.27 6.17 7.68
C GLY A 32 8.05 7.15 6.54
N LEU A 33 7.69 6.64 5.37
CA LEU A 33 7.43 7.41 4.16
C LEU A 33 6.09 8.17 4.23
N PRO A 34 6.07 9.52 4.23
CA PRO A 34 4.82 10.28 4.22
C PRO A 34 3.95 9.92 3.01
N GLY A 35 2.65 9.80 3.26
CA GLY A 35 1.67 9.43 2.25
C GLY A 35 1.69 7.96 1.82
N ASP A 36 2.59 7.12 2.36
CA ASP A 36 2.50 5.67 2.18
C ASP A 36 1.39 5.08 3.04
N ARG A 37 0.60 4.20 2.43
CA ARG A 37 -0.52 3.49 3.05
C ARG A 37 -1.48 4.39 3.84
N GLY A 38 -1.62 5.64 3.42
CA GLY A 38 -2.43 6.65 4.08
C GLY A 38 -3.94 6.43 3.90
N TRP A 39 -4.34 5.64 2.91
CA TRP A 39 -5.74 5.54 2.50
C TRP A 39 -6.24 4.10 2.39
N VAL A 40 -7.54 3.93 2.61
CA VAL A 40 -8.29 2.70 2.38
C VAL A 40 -9.60 3.03 1.67
N ILE A 41 -10.07 2.12 0.81
CA ILE A 41 -11.36 2.25 0.13
C ILE A 41 -12.48 1.90 1.11
N ARG A 42 -13.48 2.79 1.22
CA ARG A 42 -14.76 2.48 1.83
C ARG A 42 -15.83 2.32 0.75
N ASP A 43 -16.58 1.23 0.87
CA ASP A 43 -17.80 0.99 0.13
C ASP A 43 -18.93 1.73 0.85
N GLU A 44 -19.47 2.79 0.24
CA GLU A 44 -20.47 3.66 0.88
C GLU A 44 -21.82 2.96 1.03
N ASP A 45 -22.19 2.11 0.06
CA ASP A 45 -23.48 1.41 0.07
C ASP A 45 -23.48 0.29 1.12
N ALA A 46 -22.36 -0.45 1.24
CA ALA A 46 -22.20 -1.49 2.27
C ALA A 46 -21.71 -0.94 3.62
N GLY A 47 -21.28 0.31 3.67
CA GLY A 47 -20.78 0.98 4.86
C GLY A 47 -19.45 0.48 5.43
N GLU A 48 -18.65 -0.27 4.66
CA GLU A 48 -17.46 -0.99 5.17
C GLU A 48 -16.20 -0.83 4.32
N LEU A 49 -15.03 -1.06 4.92
CA LEU A 49 -13.74 -0.99 4.23
C LEU A 49 -13.50 -2.17 3.29
N ARG A 50 -12.85 -1.92 2.16
CA ARG A 50 -12.56 -2.91 1.11
C ARG A 50 -11.06 -3.17 0.97
N SER A 51 -10.74 -4.35 0.44
CA SER A 51 -9.39 -4.77 0.11
C SER A 51 -9.38 -5.73 -1.08
N ALA A 52 -8.20 -6.00 -1.63
CA ALA A 52 -8.01 -6.96 -2.72
C ALA A 52 -8.47 -8.38 -2.39
N LYS A 53 -8.78 -8.69 -1.12
CA LYS A 53 -9.39 -9.99 -0.77
C LYS A 53 -10.81 -10.15 -1.31
N LYS A 54 -11.56 -9.05 -1.43
CA LYS A 54 -12.95 -9.05 -1.90
C LYS A 54 -13.04 -8.46 -3.30
N TRP A 55 -12.26 -7.43 -3.60
CA TRP A 55 -12.25 -6.73 -4.89
C TRP A 55 -10.84 -6.81 -5.50
N VAL A 56 -10.57 -7.88 -6.25
CA VAL A 56 -9.28 -8.13 -6.93
C VAL A 56 -8.92 -7.00 -7.88
N GLU A 57 -9.92 -6.39 -8.48
CA GLU A 57 -9.82 -5.27 -9.41
C GLU A 57 -9.01 -4.12 -8.80
N LEU A 58 -9.01 -3.96 -7.47
CA LEU A 58 -8.18 -2.98 -6.77
C LEU A 58 -6.68 -3.09 -7.14
N LEU A 59 -6.19 -4.30 -7.43
CA LEU A 59 -4.80 -4.54 -7.86
C LEU A 59 -4.49 -3.97 -9.25
N GLN A 60 -5.50 -3.69 -10.07
CA GLN A 60 -5.37 -3.11 -11.40
C GLN A 60 -5.24 -1.58 -11.36
N PHE A 61 -5.61 -0.94 -10.25
CA PHE A 61 -5.54 0.50 -10.11
C PHE A 61 -4.18 0.96 -9.61
N HIS A 62 -3.74 2.11 -10.13
CA HIS A 62 -2.54 2.81 -9.72
C HIS A 62 -2.93 4.10 -8.99
N ALA A 63 -2.47 4.24 -7.74
CA ALA A 63 -2.72 5.41 -6.92
C ALA A 63 -1.46 6.27 -6.82
N ARG A 64 -1.60 7.55 -7.18
CA ARG A 64 -0.61 8.60 -6.93
C ARG A 64 -1.30 9.86 -6.44
N TYR A 65 -0.59 10.70 -5.71
CA TYR A 65 -1.13 12.01 -5.31
C TYR A 65 -1.05 12.94 -6.52
N VAL A 66 -2.19 13.23 -7.15
CA VAL A 66 -2.25 14.08 -8.36
C VAL A 66 -3.20 15.26 -8.25
N ASP A 67 -4.30 15.18 -7.48
CA ASP A 67 -5.33 16.22 -7.45
C ASP A 67 -6.47 15.85 -6.47
N ASP A 68 -7.32 16.82 -6.12
CA ASP A 68 -8.48 16.71 -5.22
C ASP A 68 -9.66 15.91 -5.82
N ARG A 69 -9.60 15.56 -7.10
CA ARG A 69 -10.66 14.82 -7.84
C ARG A 69 -10.63 13.30 -7.66
N VAL A 70 -9.84 12.79 -6.71
CA VAL A 70 -9.58 11.36 -6.56
C VAL A 70 -10.86 10.53 -6.31
N HIS A 71 -11.86 11.07 -5.62
CA HIS A 71 -13.12 10.36 -5.35
C HIS A 71 -13.97 10.16 -6.62
N GLU A 72 -14.03 11.16 -7.50
CA GLU A 72 -14.80 11.11 -8.75
C GLU A 72 -14.19 10.11 -9.73
N LEU A 73 -12.86 10.19 -9.93
CA LEU A 73 -12.13 9.32 -10.83
C LEU A 73 -12.22 7.85 -10.41
N LEU A 74 -12.09 7.60 -9.10
CA LEU A 74 -12.16 6.23 -8.58
C LEU A 74 -13.58 5.66 -8.67
N SER A 75 -14.60 6.48 -8.40
CA SER A 75 -15.98 6.04 -8.51
C SER A 75 -16.37 5.70 -9.96
N ALA A 76 -15.96 6.54 -10.91
CA ALA A 76 -16.20 6.29 -12.34
C ALA A 76 -15.53 4.99 -12.80
N ALA A 77 -14.29 4.74 -12.38
CA ALA A 77 -13.52 3.58 -12.83
C ALA A 77 -13.99 2.25 -12.21
N LEU A 78 -14.55 2.27 -10.98
CA LEU A 78 -15.11 1.08 -10.33
C LEU A 78 -16.60 0.85 -10.65
N GLY A 79 -17.24 1.77 -11.37
CA GLY A 79 -18.67 1.73 -11.66
C GLY A 79 -19.56 1.81 -10.41
N ARG A 80 -19.04 2.36 -9.30
CA ARG A 80 -19.73 2.44 -8.00
C ARG A 80 -19.18 3.60 -7.17
N ARG A 81 -20.00 4.15 -6.27
CA ARG A 81 -19.60 5.30 -5.43
C ARG A 81 -18.63 4.86 -4.33
N VAL A 82 -17.45 5.48 -4.29
CA VAL A 82 -16.42 5.21 -3.28
C VAL A 82 -15.69 6.49 -2.84
N SER A 83 -15.10 6.43 -1.65
CA SER A 83 -14.33 7.53 -1.05
C SER A 83 -13.01 7.00 -0.45
N LEU A 84 -12.02 7.89 -0.30
CA LEU A 84 -10.79 7.62 0.42
C LEU A 84 -10.90 8.11 1.86
N HIS A 85 -10.66 7.21 2.81
CA HIS A 85 -10.61 7.57 4.23
C HIS A 85 -9.17 7.53 4.77
N PRO A 86 -8.77 8.51 5.60
CA PRO A 86 -7.44 8.55 6.17
C PRO A 86 -7.23 7.40 7.15
N ARG A 87 -6.01 6.85 7.18
CA ARG A 87 -5.63 5.79 8.11
C ARG A 87 -5.70 6.28 9.56
N ARG A 88 -6.45 5.56 10.41
CA ARG A 88 -6.59 5.81 11.85
C ARG A 88 -5.64 4.94 12.70
N PRO A 89 -5.41 5.27 14.00
CA PRO A 89 -4.68 4.40 14.93
C PRO A 89 -5.21 2.95 14.91
N ALA A 90 -4.34 1.96 15.08
CA ALA A 90 -4.68 0.55 14.84
C ALA A 90 -5.77 -0.02 15.77
N ASP A 91 -6.00 0.63 16.89
CA ASP A 91 -7.01 0.36 17.93
C ASP A 91 -8.38 1.00 17.66
N ASP A 92 -8.53 1.74 16.56
CA ASP A 92 -9.83 2.28 16.12
C ASP A 92 -10.71 1.18 15.49
N HIS A 93 -11.20 0.28 16.34
CA HIS A 93 -11.96 -0.90 15.93
C HIS A 93 -13.28 -0.57 15.23
N GLU A 94 -13.86 0.60 15.49
CA GLU A 94 -15.04 1.08 14.79
C GLU A 94 -14.71 1.50 13.35
N HIS A 95 -13.66 2.30 13.17
CA HIS A 95 -13.17 2.67 11.83
C HIS A 95 -12.76 1.45 11.00
N TYR A 96 -12.19 0.43 11.65
CA TYR A 96 -11.77 -0.83 11.01
C TYR A 96 -12.82 -1.94 11.06
N ARG A 97 -14.03 -1.66 11.57
CA ARG A 97 -15.11 -2.65 11.64
C ARG A 97 -15.41 -3.17 10.23
N ARG A 98 -15.45 -4.49 10.09
CA ARG A 98 -15.85 -5.18 8.87
C ARG A 98 -17.12 -5.96 9.16
N LEU A 99 -18.03 -6.02 8.20
CA LEU A 99 -19.12 -6.99 8.28
C LEU A 99 -18.53 -8.39 8.10
N ALA A 100 -19.14 -9.39 8.75
CA ALA A 100 -18.72 -10.78 8.61
C ALA A 100 -18.68 -11.16 7.12
N VAL A 101 -17.58 -11.77 6.71
CA VAL A 101 -17.32 -12.12 5.31
C VAL A 101 -17.69 -13.57 5.11
N ASP A 102 -18.63 -13.86 4.20
CA ASP A 102 -18.65 -15.16 3.53
C ASP A 102 -17.44 -15.21 2.58
N GLU A 103 -16.55 -16.17 2.78
CA GLU A 103 -15.40 -16.43 1.91
C GLU A 103 -15.88 -16.91 0.52
N ALA A 104 -16.34 -15.99 -0.32
CA ALA A 104 -16.58 -16.24 -1.74
C ALA A 104 -15.33 -15.87 -2.56
N ASP A 105 -14.95 -16.78 -3.44
CA ASP A 105 -13.59 -17.04 -3.92
C ASP A 105 -12.88 -15.93 -4.70
N LEU A 106 -11.66 -15.61 -4.23
CA LEU A 106 -10.56 -15.28 -5.12
C LEU A 106 -10.13 -16.55 -5.87
N PRO A 107 -9.67 -16.48 -7.14
CA PRO A 107 -8.82 -17.52 -7.68
C PRO A 107 -7.59 -17.65 -6.77
N ARG A 108 -7.62 -18.61 -5.84
CA ARG A 108 -6.48 -18.95 -5.00
C ARG A 108 -5.49 -19.68 -5.89
N ASP A 109 -4.65 -18.94 -6.61
CA ASP A 109 -3.43 -19.52 -7.13
C ASP A 109 -2.52 -19.84 -5.93
N ARG A 110 -2.65 -21.07 -5.43
CA ARG A 110 -1.84 -21.61 -4.34
C ARG A 110 -0.35 -21.67 -4.70
N GLY A 111 -0.02 -21.49 -5.98
CA GLY A 111 1.32 -21.41 -6.52
C GLY A 111 1.95 -20.02 -6.45
N ILE A 112 1.20 -18.91 -6.30
CA ILE A 112 1.78 -17.55 -6.31
C ILE A 112 2.85 -17.38 -5.23
N LEU A 113 2.51 -17.70 -3.98
CA LEU A 113 3.47 -17.56 -2.87
C LEU A 113 4.63 -18.56 -3.00
N ARG A 114 4.36 -19.75 -3.56
CA ARG A 114 5.41 -20.77 -3.80
C ARG A 114 6.37 -20.36 -4.91
N SER A 115 5.87 -19.77 -5.99
CA SER A 115 6.67 -19.30 -7.12
C SER A 115 7.55 -18.14 -6.68
N LEU A 116 6.98 -17.15 -5.98
CA LEU A 116 7.76 -16.05 -5.44
C LEU A 116 8.79 -16.51 -4.39
N ALA A 117 8.45 -17.49 -3.55
CA ALA A 117 9.41 -18.08 -2.61
C ALA A 117 10.54 -18.84 -3.32
N ARG A 118 10.22 -19.60 -4.37
CA ARG A 118 11.23 -20.31 -5.17
C ARG A 118 12.16 -19.34 -5.90
N GLU A 119 11.60 -18.32 -6.54
CA GLU A 119 12.35 -17.32 -7.32
C GLU A 119 13.26 -16.46 -6.45
N ASN A 120 12.81 -16.10 -5.25
CA ASN A 120 13.57 -15.25 -4.33
C ASN A 120 14.35 -16.03 -3.25
N GLY A 121 14.40 -17.36 -3.33
CA GLY A 121 15.04 -18.21 -2.31
C GLY A 121 14.48 -17.97 -0.89
N SER A 122 13.18 -17.73 -0.80
CA SER A 122 12.44 -17.33 0.42
C SER A 122 12.91 -16.02 1.05
N LYS A 123 13.71 -15.21 0.36
CA LYS A 123 14.14 -13.88 0.84
C LYS A 123 13.15 -12.82 0.36
N PHE A 124 12.33 -12.33 1.27
CA PHE A 124 11.27 -11.36 0.97
C PHE A 124 11.51 -10.03 1.69
N GLY A 125 12.50 -9.29 1.20
CA GLY A 125 12.84 -7.96 1.72
C GLY A 125 13.17 -7.95 3.22
N ALA A 126 13.24 -6.75 3.78
CA ALA A 126 13.39 -6.53 5.22
C ALA A 126 12.45 -5.40 5.64
N TYR A 127 11.85 -5.54 6.83
CA TYR A 127 11.16 -4.42 7.46
C TYR A 127 12.17 -3.59 8.25
N LEU A 128 12.12 -2.27 8.03
CA LEU A 128 12.98 -1.31 8.69
C LEU A 128 12.12 -0.28 9.42
N ARG A 129 12.64 0.23 10.54
CA ARG A 129 12.11 1.40 11.23
C ARG A 129 13.10 2.54 11.06
N SER A 130 12.61 3.72 10.73
CA SER A 130 13.43 4.94 10.73
C SER A 130 13.80 5.32 12.15
N LEU A 131 15.09 5.40 12.45
CA LEU A 131 15.61 5.86 13.75
C LEU A 131 15.96 7.35 13.73
N THR A 132 16.43 7.84 12.58
CA THR A 132 16.78 9.25 12.39
C THR A 132 16.03 9.74 11.16
N PRO A 133 15.12 10.74 11.31
CA PRO A 133 14.45 11.35 10.18
C PRO A 133 15.45 11.92 9.18
N GLY A 134 15.11 11.85 7.89
CA GLY A 134 15.99 12.31 6.84
C GLY A 134 15.35 12.23 5.47
N THR A 135 16.15 12.51 4.45
CA THR A 135 15.72 12.34 3.05
C THR A 135 16.48 11.17 2.45
N ILE A 136 15.77 10.30 1.76
CA ILE A 136 16.35 9.24 0.94
C ILE A 136 16.07 9.52 -0.53
N ARG A 137 17.02 9.15 -1.39
CA ARG A 137 16.97 9.33 -2.84
C ARG A 137 17.34 8.05 -3.53
N GLU A 138 16.87 7.89 -4.75
CA GLU A 138 17.47 6.92 -5.66
C GLU A 138 18.95 7.22 -5.82
N ARG A 139 19.75 6.16 -5.94
CA ARG A 139 21.21 6.18 -6.01
C ARG A 139 21.94 6.52 -4.71
N ASP A 140 21.23 6.71 -3.59
CA ASP A 140 21.88 6.81 -2.28
C ASP A 140 22.62 5.51 -1.93
N ASP A 141 23.82 5.62 -1.38
CA ASP A 141 24.59 4.49 -0.89
C ASP A 141 23.97 3.89 0.38
N ILE A 142 23.80 2.58 0.40
CA ILE A 142 23.35 1.85 1.59
C ILE A 142 24.57 1.33 2.34
N ARG A 143 24.67 1.67 3.62
CA ARG A 143 25.76 1.24 4.50
C ARG A 143 25.19 0.59 5.76
N LEU A 144 25.75 -0.56 6.15
CA LEU A 144 25.56 -1.12 7.48
C LEU A 144 26.51 -0.41 8.46
N VAL A 145 25.94 0.02 9.58
CA VAL A 145 26.61 0.64 10.74
C VAL A 145 26.58 -0.30 11.93
#